data_AF-A0A940W3M9-F1
#
_entry.id   AF-A0A940W3M9-F1
#
_cell.length_a   1.000
_cell.length_b   1.000
_cell.length_c   1.000
_cell.angle_alpha   90.00
_cell.angle_beta   90.00
_cell.angle_gamma   90.00
#
_symmetry.space_group_name_H-M   'P 1'
#
loop_
_entity.id
_entity.type
_entity.pdbx_description
1 polymer ?
#
loop_
_entity_poly.entity_id
_entity_poly.type
_entity_poly.pdbx_seq_one_letter_code
_entity_poly.pdbx_strand_id
1 'polypeptide(L)'
;VEASAEKNEGYLKEMLAADRGAAVLGEFGIGANAGVTSFTRDILLDEKMGGTIHLAVGRSYPESGGRNDSAVHWDMIKDLRSQGELHLDGKPVLRTGVLFGTTPKGMRKRAR
;
A
#
# COMPACT_ATOMS: atom_id res chain seq x y z
N VAL A 1 -18.09 3.02 -8.14
CA VAL A 1 -16.61 3.01 -8.05
C VAL A 1 -16.07 2.98 -9.45
N GLU A 2 -15.11 3.85 -9.77
CA GLU A 2 -14.42 3.88 -11.06
C GLU A 2 -13.05 3.23 -10.91
N ALA A 3 -12.65 2.37 -11.86
CA ALA A 3 -11.37 1.66 -11.84
C ALA A 3 -10.91 1.32 -13.25
N SER A 4 -9.61 1.41 -13.50
CA SER A 4 -8.96 1.13 -14.79
C SER A 4 -7.60 0.47 -14.58
N ALA A 5 -7.16 -0.34 -15.55
CA ALA A 5 -5.82 -0.93 -15.52
C ALA A 5 -5.27 -1.10 -16.95
N GLU A 6 -3.97 -0.84 -17.13
CA GLU A 6 -3.30 -1.06 -18.43
C GLU A 6 -3.33 -2.52 -18.87
N LYS A 7 -3.39 -3.46 -17.92
CA LYS A 7 -3.46 -4.90 -18.15
C LYS A 7 -4.53 -5.52 -17.26
N ASN A 8 -5.25 -6.50 -17.80
CA ASN A 8 -6.28 -7.27 -17.08
C ASN A 8 -7.38 -6.42 -16.42
N GLU A 9 -7.80 -5.33 -17.07
CA GLU A 9 -8.87 -4.46 -16.53
C GLU A 9 -10.18 -5.23 -16.25
N GLY A 10 -10.53 -6.21 -17.08
CA GLY A 10 -11.70 -7.07 -16.85
C GLY A 10 -11.62 -7.81 -15.51
N TYR A 11 -10.45 -8.39 -15.20
CA TYR A 11 -10.22 -9.09 -13.94
C TYR A 11 -10.25 -8.12 -12.73
N LEU A 12 -9.66 -6.93 -12.88
CA LEU A 12 -9.78 -5.89 -11.86
C LEU A 12 -11.25 -5.56 -11.55
N LYS A 13 -12.06 -5.35 -12.59
CA LYS A 13 -13.49 -5.04 -12.45
C LYS A 13 -14.27 -6.20 -11.80
N GLU A 14 -13.96 -7.44 -12.17
CA GLU A 14 -14.55 -8.64 -11.57
C GLU A 14 -14.24 -8.74 -10.08
N MET A 15 -12.97 -8.59 -9.69
CA MET A 15 -12.55 -8.65 -8.29
C MET A 15 -13.20 -7.56 -7.44
N LEU A 16 -13.31 -6.33 -7.96
CA LEU A 16 -13.97 -5.22 -7.27
C LEU A 16 -15.49 -5.39 -7.17
N ALA A 17 -16.09 -6.26 -7.99
CA ALA A 17 -17.52 -6.57 -7.98
C ALA A 17 -17.86 -7.87 -7.23
N ALA A 18 -16.87 -8.55 -6.65
CA ALA A 18 -17.04 -9.88 -6.04
C ALA A 18 -18.10 -9.91 -4.94
N ASP A 19 -18.18 -8.85 -4.13
CA ASP A 19 -19.21 -8.63 -3.12
C ASP A 19 -19.32 -7.14 -2.75
N ARG A 20 -20.21 -6.81 -1.80
CA ARG A 20 -20.45 -5.42 -1.37
C ARG A 20 -19.24 -4.75 -0.72
N GLY A 21 -18.35 -5.52 -0.10
CA GLY A 21 -17.16 -5.02 0.58
C GLY A 21 -15.93 -4.96 -0.32
N ALA A 22 -15.92 -5.67 -1.45
CA ALA A 22 -14.77 -5.85 -2.32
C ALA A 22 -14.17 -4.56 -2.91
N ALA A 23 -14.97 -3.50 -3.03
CA ALA A 23 -14.52 -2.18 -3.50
C ALA A 23 -14.40 -1.11 -2.38
N VAL A 24 -14.37 -1.55 -1.12
CA VAL A 24 -14.21 -0.69 0.06
C VAL A 24 -12.84 -0.97 0.68
N LEU A 25 -12.15 0.06 1.19
CA LEU A 25 -10.84 -0.12 1.82
C LEU A 25 -10.95 -0.96 3.10
N GLY A 26 -10.10 -1.98 3.19
CA GLY A 26 -9.96 -2.86 4.35
C GLY A 26 -8.68 -2.62 5.15
N GLU A 27 -7.61 -2.15 4.48
CA GLU A 27 -6.31 -1.90 5.11
C GLU A 27 -5.57 -0.75 4.44
N PHE A 28 -4.79 -0.04 5.24
CA PHE A 28 -3.75 0.86 4.79
C PHE A 28 -2.46 0.53 5.55
N GLY A 29 -1.36 0.35 4.82
CA GLY A 29 -0.05 0.11 5.41
C GLY A 29 1.08 0.87 4.72
N ILE A 30 2.19 0.98 5.45
CA ILE A 30 3.40 1.67 5.00
C ILE A 30 4.55 0.68 4.96
N GLY A 31 5.18 0.55 3.81
CA GLY A 31 6.38 -0.24 3.63
C GLY A 31 7.59 0.43 4.30
N ALA A 32 8.13 -0.24 5.32
CA ALA A 32 9.22 0.28 6.16
C ALA A 32 10.50 -0.59 6.12
N ASN A 33 10.50 -1.69 5.37
CA ASN A 33 11.65 -2.59 5.27
C ASN A 33 12.67 -2.06 4.25
N ALA A 34 13.76 -1.47 4.74
CA ALA A 34 14.85 -0.97 3.91
C ALA A 34 15.66 -2.06 3.17
N GLY A 35 15.48 -3.34 3.54
CA GLY A 35 16.16 -4.48 2.91
C GLY A 35 15.55 -4.93 1.59
N VAL A 36 14.26 -4.63 1.35
CA VAL A 36 13.61 -4.88 0.07
C VAL A 36 13.75 -3.62 -0.78
N THR A 37 14.48 -3.71 -1.89
CA THR A 37 14.84 -2.54 -2.72
C THR A 37 14.21 -2.54 -4.10
N SER A 38 13.62 -3.66 -4.52
CA SER A 38 12.95 -3.85 -5.81
C SER A 38 11.76 -4.77 -5.65
N PHE A 39 10.73 -4.59 -6.49
CA PHE A 39 9.60 -5.50 -6.57
C PHE A 39 10.06 -6.93 -6.85
N THR A 40 9.60 -7.85 -6.01
CA THR A 40 9.93 -9.27 -6.00
C THR A 40 8.86 -10.11 -6.66
N ARG A 41 7.64 -9.56 -6.85
CA ARG A 41 6.42 -10.27 -7.25
C ARG A 41 5.90 -11.24 -6.18
N ASP A 42 6.43 -11.14 -4.97
CA ASP A 42 5.85 -11.74 -3.77
C ASP A 42 5.17 -10.62 -2.98
N ILE A 43 3.85 -10.74 -2.81
CA ILE A 43 3.06 -9.69 -2.17
C ILE A 43 3.51 -9.43 -0.73
N LEU A 44 3.94 -10.46 0.00
CA LEU A 44 4.35 -10.35 1.41
C LEU A 44 5.64 -9.56 1.58
N LEU A 45 6.52 -9.58 0.57
CA LEU A 45 7.75 -8.79 0.55
C LEU A 45 7.50 -7.39 -0.01
N ASP A 46 6.74 -7.31 -1.11
CA ASP A 46 6.52 -6.07 -1.82
C ASP A 46 5.70 -5.07 -0.98
N GLU A 47 4.74 -5.54 -0.17
CA GLU A 47 3.96 -4.69 0.74
C GLU A 47 4.83 -4.05 1.83
N LYS A 48 5.93 -4.71 2.21
CA LYS A 48 6.84 -4.22 3.26
C LYS A 48 7.94 -3.33 2.72
N MET A 49 8.09 -3.21 1.39
CA MET A 49 9.20 -2.50 0.75
C MET A 49 9.35 -1.05 1.23
N GLY A 50 10.55 -0.71 1.71
CA GLY A 50 10.83 0.63 2.23
C GLY A 50 10.50 1.73 1.22
N GLY A 51 9.61 2.65 1.61
CA GLY A 51 9.21 3.78 0.77
C GLY A 51 8.00 3.53 -0.11
N THR A 52 7.29 2.42 0.07
CA THR A 52 5.97 2.17 -0.51
C THR A 52 4.86 2.41 0.49
N ILE A 53 3.63 2.46 -0.02
CA ILE A 53 2.41 2.21 0.75
C ILE A 53 1.65 1.06 0.09
N HIS A 54 0.74 0.44 0.82
CA HIS A 54 -0.27 -0.42 0.24
C HIS A 54 -1.65 -0.07 0.75
N LEU A 55 -2.64 -0.27 -0.11
CA LEU A 55 -4.06 -0.20 0.21
C LEU A 55 -4.66 -1.54 -0.14
N ALA A 56 -5.30 -2.18 0.83
CA ALA A 56 -6.12 -3.35 0.56
C ALA A 56 -7.58 -2.94 0.38
N VAL A 57 -8.20 -3.42 -0.69
CA VAL A 57 -9.67 -3.39 -0.83
C VAL A 57 -10.26 -4.72 -0.36
N GLY A 58 -11.50 -4.69 0.11
CA GLY A 58 -12.16 -5.84 0.71
C GLY A 58 -11.95 -5.94 2.21
N ARG A 59 -11.89 -7.16 2.72
CA ARG A 59 -11.97 -7.54 4.12
C ARG A 59 -10.93 -6.79 4.93
N SER A 60 -11.38 -6.15 6.01
CA SER A 60 -10.49 -5.62 7.03
C SER A 60 -10.16 -6.65 8.09
N TYR A 61 -8.99 -6.55 8.70
CA TYR A 61 -8.66 -7.30 9.91
C TYR A 61 -9.36 -6.68 11.13
N PRO A 62 -10.19 -7.44 11.88
CA PRO A 62 -10.88 -6.94 13.07
C PRO A 62 -9.90 -6.41 14.14
N GLU A 63 -8.69 -6.98 14.21
CA GLU A 63 -7.63 -6.58 15.12
C GLU A 63 -7.12 -5.16 14.86
N SER A 64 -7.27 -4.68 13.62
CA SER A 64 -6.95 -3.31 13.20
C SER A 64 -8.13 -2.34 13.40
N GLY A 65 -9.24 -2.80 14.00
CA GLY A 65 -10.45 -2.00 14.24
C GLY A 65 -11.34 -1.80 13.00
N GLY A 66 -11.01 -2.46 11.89
CA GLY A 66 -11.81 -2.43 10.67
C GLY A 66 -13.13 -3.20 10.82
N ARG A 67 -14.11 -2.83 10.00
CA ARG A 67 -15.46 -3.44 9.99
C ARG A 67 -15.89 -3.90 8.60
N ASN A 68 -15.02 -3.79 7.61
CA ASN A 68 -15.37 -4.18 6.25
C ASN A 68 -15.30 -5.70 6.14
N ASP A 69 -16.42 -6.31 5.77
CA ASP A 69 -16.54 -7.75 5.57
C ASP A 69 -16.64 -8.04 4.07
N SER A 70 -15.82 -8.97 3.59
CA SER A 70 -15.69 -9.34 2.18
C SER A 70 -14.96 -10.67 2.06
N ALA A 71 -15.19 -11.39 0.97
CA ALA A 71 -14.42 -12.58 0.62
C ALA A 71 -13.03 -12.23 0.05
N VAL A 72 -12.87 -10.99 -0.45
CA VAL A 72 -11.62 -10.50 -1.03
C VAL A 72 -10.82 -9.74 0.02
N HIS A 73 -9.50 -9.90 0.03
CA HIS A 73 -8.57 -8.95 0.64
C HIS A 73 -7.45 -8.79 -0.37
N TRP A 74 -7.36 -7.63 -1.02
CA TRP A 74 -6.49 -7.47 -2.17
C TRP A 74 -5.64 -6.22 -2.12
N ASP A 75 -4.34 -6.43 -1.95
CA ASP A 75 -3.33 -5.41 -1.79
C ASP A 75 -2.90 -4.78 -3.12
N MET A 76 -2.96 -3.45 -3.15
CA MET A 76 -2.41 -2.63 -4.23
C MET A 76 -1.25 -1.80 -3.69
N ILE A 77 -0.05 -2.06 -4.19
CA ILE A 77 1.18 -1.42 -3.71
C ILE A 77 1.49 -0.20 -4.57
N LYS A 78 1.79 0.92 -3.92
CA LYS A 78 2.23 2.16 -4.57
C LYS A 78 3.65 2.52 -4.14
N ASP A 79 4.55 2.60 -5.11
CA ASP A 79 5.90 3.11 -4.91
C ASP A 79 5.90 4.65 -4.87
N LEU A 80 6.37 5.21 -3.75
CA LEU A 80 6.44 6.66 -3.53
C LEU A 80 7.88 7.19 -3.60
N ARG A 81 8.88 6.35 -3.91
CA ARG A 81 10.31 6.70 -3.86
C ARG A 81 10.74 7.75 -4.88
N SER A 82 10.04 7.86 -6.02
CA SER A 82 10.38 8.83 -7.06
C SER A 82 9.96 10.26 -6.68
N GLN A 83 8.66 10.49 -6.50
CA GLN A 83 8.07 11.81 -6.23
C GLN A 83 6.81 11.75 -5.35
N GLY A 84 6.56 10.62 -4.69
CA GLY A 84 5.34 10.41 -3.92
C GLY A 84 5.41 10.99 -2.51
N GLU A 85 4.24 11.36 -1.98
CA GLU A 85 4.06 11.80 -0.60
C GLU A 85 2.83 11.15 0.03
N LEU A 86 2.93 10.90 1.33
CA LEU A 86 1.84 10.48 2.19
C LEU A 86 1.67 11.52 3.29
N HIS A 87 0.44 11.98 3.45
CA HIS A 87 0.05 12.93 4.49
C HIS A 87 -0.99 12.29 5.39
N LEU A 88 -0.80 12.38 6.70
CA LEU A 88 -1.81 11.99 7.69
C LEU A 88 -2.22 13.24 8.46
N ASP A 89 -3.52 13.53 8.49
CA ASP A 89 -4.07 14.75 9.10
C ASP A 89 -3.37 16.05 8.63
N GLY A 90 -3.04 16.10 7.34
CA GLY A 90 -2.35 17.23 6.72
C GLY A 90 -0.84 17.34 7.04
N LYS A 91 -0.27 16.36 7.76
CA LYS A 91 1.16 16.32 8.09
C LYS A 91 1.87 15.31 7.19
N PRO A 92 3.00 15.68 6.55
CA PRO A 92 3.75 14.73 5.74
C PRO A 92 4.41 13.68 6.64
N VAL A 93 4.18 12.40 6.34
CA VAL A 93 4.75 11.26 7.08
C VAL A 93 5.67 10.39 6.22
N LEU A 94 5.52 10.42 4.90
CA LEU A 94 6.47 9.82 3.96
C LEU A 94 6.62 10.75 2.75
N ARG A 95 7.86 11.01 2.32
CA ARG A 95 8.18 11.80 1.13
C ARG A 95 9.33 11.16 0.38
N THR A 96 9.17 10.94 -0.93
CA THR A 96 10.22 10.34 -1.78
C THR A 96 10.81 9.06 -1.17
N GLY A 97 9.93 8.23 -0.59
CA GLY A 97 10.31 6.97 0.07
C GLY A 97 10.94 7.10 1.46
N VAL A 98 11.05 8.30 2.01
CA VAL A 98 11.63 8.54 3.34
C VAL A 98 10.52 8.82 4.34
N LEU A 99 10.43 7.99 5.38
CA LEU A 99 9.56 8.21 6.54
C LEU A 99 10.10 9.35 7.41
N PHE A 100 9.23 10.29 7.78
CA PHE A 100 9.60 11.35 8.72
C PHE A 100 9.65 10.80 10.15
N GLY A 101 10.67 11.21 10.93
CA GLY A 101 10.79 10.86 12.35
C GLY A 101 11.60 9.60 12.67
N THR A 102 11.92 8.76 11.69
CA THR A 102 12.82 7.61 11.87
C THR A 102 13.66 7.41 10.61
N THR A 103 14.97 7.62 10.69
CA THR A 103 15.90 6.98 9.73
C THR A 103 16.15 5.57 10.26
N PRO A 104 15.68 4.49 9.61
CA PRO A 104 15.96 3.13 10.06
C PRO A 104 17.49 2.91 10.12
N LYS A 105 17.99 2.25 11.17
CA LYS A 105 19.40 1.83 11.24
C LYS A 105 19.74 1.05 9.97
N GLY A 106 20.70 1.55 9.18
CA GLY A 106 21.14 0.94 7.91
C GLY A 106 20.69 1.68 6.65
N MET A 107 19.74 2.60 6.72
CA MET A 107 19.38 3.44 5.57
C MET A 107 20.38 4.60 5.46
N ARG A 108 21.29 4.55 4.47
CA ARG A 108 22.18 5.67 4.16
C ARG A 108 21.32 6.89 3.85
N LYS A 109 21.52 8.00 4.57
CA LYS A 109 21.00 9.31 4.15
C LYS A 109 21.46 9.53 2.72
N ARG A 110 20.52 9.59 1.76
CA ARG A 110 20.87 10.06 0.41
C ARG A 110 21.38 11.50 0.59
N ALA A 111 22.64 11.72 0.20
CA ALA A 111 23.18 13.06 0.10
C ALA A 111 22.33 13.84 -0.91
N ARG A 112 21.94 15.07 -0.53
CA ARG A 112 21.37 16.03 -1.47
C ARG A 112 22.45 16.46 -2.46
#